data_AF-A0A9Q7TQ78-F1
#
_entry.id   AF-A0A9Q7TQ78-F1
#
_cell.length_a   1.000
_cell.length_b   1.000
_cell.length_c   1.000
_cell.angle_alpha   90.00
_cell.angle_beta   90.00
_cell.angle_gamma   90.00
#
_symmetry.space_group_name_H-M   'P 1'
#
loop_
_entity.id
_entity.type
_entity.pdbx_description
1 polymer ?
#
loop_
_entity_poly.entity_id
_entity_poly.type
_entity_poly.pdbx_seq_one_letter_code
_entity_poly.pdbx_strand_id
1 'polypeptide(L)'
;MGLVNISNQAPRGETEKILKDVSSSIAHIKKLSDSNWHTWESTFIDCLQRVHNAKEILYGTVVPGSEAYDEDLDKALVGLIHACCDNSPDSRIDTYTVRGADEEVQLGSTLYAKLKKALTLNDAVKRAGLQDRIHTVRLHNRDVVKLGKELDSIWNDAARLGKRFDEDLKKSTLYRCTGQDWYYANSVDALKTARPDCKYDKAYHALAKKQQDGEVSGRIRGAARVAASTEQWDTNQAGQGPRGRRDPRNPSAPPKCYACGGPNHIARNCTNAPGTSKPAAHTTQEVNH
;
A
#
# COMPACT_ATOMS: atom_id res chain seq x y z
N MET A 1 -47.88 -44.50 -34.51
CA MET A 1 -47.45 -43.82 -33.27
C MET A 1 -46.40 -42.79 -33.65
N GLY A 2 -46.80 -41.52 -33.75
CA GLY A 2 -45.90 -40.43 -34.13
C GLY A 2 -45.20 -39.87 -32.89
N LEU A 3 -43.88 -39.78 -32.94
CA LEU A 3 -43.07 -39.09 -31.94
C LEU A 3 -43.01 -37.62 -32.35
N VAL A 4 -43.64 -36.77 -31.53
CA VAL A 4 -43.54 -35.32 -31.63
C VAL A 4 -42.17 -34.92 -31.06
N ASN A 5 -41.25 -34.53 -31.94
CA ASN A 5 -39.96 -33.97 -31.54
C ASN A 5 -40.17 -32.49 -31.22
N ILE A 6 -40.32 -32.16 -29.94
CA ILE A 6 -40.42 -30.76 -29.47
C ILE A 6 -38.99 -30.23 -29.41
N SER A 7 -38.57 -29.58 -30.48
CA SER A 7 -37.34 -28.80 -30.53
C SER A 7 -37.45 -27.62 -29.55
N ASN A 8 -36.78 -27.71 -28.41
CA ASN A 8 -36.61 -26.62 -27.44
C ASN A 8 -35.50 -25.64 -27.91
N GLN A 9 -35.50 -25.24 -29.18
CA GLN A 9 -34.72 -24.08 -29.59
C GLN A 9 -35.50 -22.83 -29.20
N ALA A 10 -34.96 -22.07 -28.25
CA ALA A 10 -35.44 -20.73 -27.96
C ALA A 10 -35.54 -19.93 -29.28
N PRO A 11 -36.65 -19.23 -29.55
CA PRO A 11 -36.81 -18.52 -30.80
C PRO A 11 -35.68 -17.51 -30.95
N ARG A 12 -34.95 -17.58 -32.08
CA ARG A 12 -33.73 -16.81 -32.39
C ARG A 12 -33.79 -15.31 -32.03
N GLY A 13 -34.99 -14.71 -32.03
CA GLY A 13 -35.22 -13.32 -31.62
C GLY A 13 -35.11 -13.03 -30.12
N GLU A 14 -35.33 -14.01 -29.23
CA GLU A 14 -35.14 -13.84 -27.78
C GLU A 14 -33.65 -13.77 -27.42
N THR A 15 -32.83 -14.65 -28.01
CA THR A 15 -31.36 -14.63 -27.82
C THR A 15 -30.77 -13.29 -28.24
N GLU A 16 -31.23 -12.74 -29.37
CA GLU A 16 -30.76 -11.44 -29.86
C GLU A 16 -31.15 -10.27 -28.93
N LYS A 17 -32.37 -10.32 -28.35
CA LYS A 17 -32.82 -9.30 -27.39
C LYS A 17 -32.00 -9.35 -26.10
N ILE A 18 -31.78 -10.54 -25.56
CA ILE A 18 -30.96 -10.73 -24.34
C ILE A 18 -29.52 -10.23 -24.59
N LEU A 19 -28.95 -10.51 -25.77
CA LEU A 19 -27.60 -10.04 -26.12
C LEU A 19 -27.51 -8.51 -26.20
N LYS A 20 -28.56 -7.81 -26.66
CA LYS A 20 -28.60 -6.33 -26.67
C LYS A 20 -28.64 -5.75 -25.26
N ASP A 21 -29.42 -6.35 -24.37
CA ASP A 21 -29.49 -5.93 -22.97
C ASP A 21 -28.15 -6.15 -22.24
N VAL A 22 -27.51 -7.29 -22.52
CA VAL A 22 -26.17 -7.63 -22.03
C VAL A 22 -25.12 -6.67 -22.59
N SER A 23 -25.17 -6.36 -23.90
CA SER A 23 -24.26 -5.41 -24.54
C SER A 23 -24.34 -4.02 -23.89
N SER A 24 -25.56 -3.57 -23.59
CA SER A 24 -25.79 -2.29 -22.88
C SER A 24 -25.20 -2.32 -21.47
N SER A 25 -25.35 -3.43 -20.75
CA SER A 25 -24.76 -3.61 -19.40
C SER A 25 -23.23 -3.61 -19.46
N ILE A 26 -22.67 -4.29 -20.47
CA ILE A 26 -21.23 -4.39 -20.71
C ILE A 26 -20.62 -3.03 -21.08
N ALA A 27 -21.35 -2.13 -21.74
CA ALA A 27 -20.84 -0.80 -22.08
C ALA A 27 -20.35 0.01 -20.86
N HIS A 28 -20.88 -0.29 -19.67
CA HIS A 28 -20.53 0.38 -18.42
C HIS A 28 -19.38 -0.29 -17.64
N ILE A 29 -18.93 -1.48 -18.05
CA ILE A 29 -17.82 -2.13 -17.36
C ILE A 29 -16.51 -1.45 -17.73
N LYS A 30 -15.56 -1.42 -16.78
CA LYS A 30 -14.21 -0.93 -17.05
C LYS A 30 -13.60 -1.76 -18.18
N LYS A 31 -13.04 -1.11 -19.21
CA LYS A 31 -12.40 -1.79 -20.34
C LYS A 31 -11.31 -2.77 -19.87
N LEU A 32 -11.21 -3.90 -20.56
CA LEU A 32 -10.20 -4.91 -20.33
C LEU A 32 -8.83 -4.37 -20.72
N SER A 33 -7.84 -4.54 -19.84
CA SER A 33 -6.45 -4.11 -19.97
C SER A 33 -5.52 -5.20 -19.45
N ASP A 34 -4.22 -5.04 -19.65
CA ASP A 34 -3.18 -6.01 -19.23
C ASP A 34 -3.12 -6.27 -17.71
N SER A 35 -3.77 -5.43 -16.91
CA SER A 35 -3.62 -5.40 -15.44
C SER A 35 -4.88 -5.70 -14.64
N ASN A 36 -6.04 -5.77 -15.29
CA ASN A 36 -7.34 -5.87 -14.60
C ASN A 36 -8.13 -7.14 -14.94
N TRP A 37 -7.51 -8.17 -15.53
CA TRP A 37 -8.16 -9.43 -15.91
C TRP A 37 -9.09 -9.97 -14.81
N HIS A 38 -8.62 -10.14 -13.57
CA HIS A 38 -9.42 -10.75 -12.50
C HIS A 38 -10.65 -9.93 -12.10
N THR A 39 -10.53 -8.60 -12.09
CA THR A 39 -11.66 -7.70 -11.80
C THR A 39 -12.63 -7.69 -12.98
N TRP A 40 -12.09 -7.62 -14.20
CA TRP A 40 -12.88 -7.62 -15.43
C TRP A 40 -13.63 -8.93 -15.62
N GLU A 41 -12.98 -10.09 -15.49
CA GLU A 41 -13.56 -11.43 -15.61
C GLU A 41 -14.75 -11.57 -14.67
N SER A 42 -14.60 -11.19 -13.40
CA SER A 42 -15.71 -11.26 -12.44
C SER A 42 -16.92 -10.44 -12.91
N THR A 43 -16.73 -9.17 -13.26
CA THR A 43 -17.84 -8.29 -13.67
C THR A 43 -18.44 -8.71 -15.00
N PHE A 44 -17.62 -9.14 -15.96
CA PHE A 44 -18.06 -9.61 -17.27
C PHE A 44 -18.90 -10.87 -17.14
N ILE A 45 -18.44 -11.87 -16.38
CA ILE A 45 -19.19 -13.10 -16.13
C ILE A 45 -20.48 -12.82 -15.36
N ASP A 46 -20.48 -11.90 -14.39
CA ASP A 46 -21.70 -11.47 -13.69
C ASP A 46 -22.74 -10.86 -14.65
N CYS A 47 -22.31 -10.11 -15.67
CA CYS A 47 -23.21 -9.61 -16.71
C CYS A 47 -23.80 -10.74 -17.57
N LEU A 48 -23.04 -11.81 -17.79
CA LEU A 48 -23.45 -12.96 -18.59
C LEU A 48 -24.36 -13.94 -17.86
N GLN A 49 -24.54 -13.83 -16.54
CA GLN A 49 -25.37 -14.77 -15.75
C GLN A 49 -26.83 -14.86 -16.23
N ARG A 50 -27.32 -13.85 -16.95
CA ARG A 50 -28.68 -13.81 -17.51
C ARG A 50 -28.83 -14.60 -18.82
N VAL A 51 -27.72 -14.98 -19.45
CA VAL A 51 -27.70 -15.73 -20.72
C VAL A 51 -27.44 -17.19 -20.39
N HIS A 52 -28.42 -18.04 -20.71
CA HIS A 52 -28.31 -19.47 -20.50
C HIS A 52 -27.06 -20.04 -21.20
N ASN A 53 -26.29 -20.88 -20.50
CA ASN A 53 -25.06 -21.53 -20.97
C ASN A 53 -23.89 -20.63 -21.37
N ALA A 54 -24.00 -19.30 -21.38
CA ALA A 54 -22.92 -18.42 -21.87
C ALA A 54 -21.61 -18.59 -21.08
N LYS A 55 -21.71 -18.68 -19.75
CA LYS A 55 -20.56 -18.88 -18.87
C LYS A 55 -19.93 -20.25 -19.09
N GLU A 56 -20.75 -21.28 -19.20
CA GLU A 56 -20.34 -22.66 -19.39
C GLU A 56 -19.67 -22.87 -20.75
N ILE A 57 -20.15 -22.20 -21.80
CA ILE A 57 -19.53 -22.16 -23.13
C ILE A 57 -18.18 -21.45 -23.07
N LEU A 58 -18.09 -20.25 -22.45
CA LEU A 58 -16.83 -19.52 -22.34
C LEU A 58 -15.75 -20.29 -21.58
N TYR A 59 -16.13 -21.02 -20.53
CA TYR A 59 -15.22 -21.87 -19.77
C TYR A 59 -14.95 -23.23 -20.41
N GLY A 60 -15.58 -23.53 -21.56
CA GLY A 60 -15.42 -24.80 -22.25
C GLY A 60 -16.00 -26.00 -21.49
N THR A 61 -16.90 -25.76 -20.53
CA THR A 61 -17.62 -26.83 -19.81
C THR A 61 -18.68 -27.44 -20.71
N VAL A 62 -19.33 -26.62 -21.54
CA VAL A 62 -20.20 -27.06 -22.64
C VAL A 62 -19.37 -27.04 -23.92
N VAL A 63 -19.13 -28.22 -24.49
CA VAL A 63 -18.22 -28.41 -25.64
C VAL A 63 -18.97 -28.34 -26.97
N PRO A 64 -18.30 -27.90 -28.05
CA PRO A 64 -18.85 -27.97 -29.41
C PRO A 64 -19.38 -29.37 -29.75
N GLY A 65 -20.57 -29.44 -30.33
CA GLY A 65 -21.25 -30.69 -30.69
C GLY A 65 -22.12 -31.31 -29.59
N SER A 66 -22.13 -30.75 -28.37
CA SER A 66 -23.11 -31.14 -27.35
C SER A 66 -24.47 -30.50 -27.60
N GLU A 67 -25.57 -31.13 -27.14
CA GLU A 67 -26.93 -30.59 -27.29
C GLU A 67 -27.12 -29.25 -26.58
N ALA A 68 -26.33 -28.99 -25.54
CA ALA A 68 -26.37 -27.74 -24.78
C ALA A 68 -25.54 -26.61 -25.40
N TYR A 69 -24.72 -26.92 -26.43
CA TYR A 69 -23.84 -25.96 -27.08
C TYR A 69 -24.58 -25.17 -28.15
N ASP A 70 -24.49 -23.84 -28.04
CA ASP A 70 -25.05 -22.91 -29.01
C ASP A 70 -23.90 -22.18 -29.73
N GLU A 71 -23.68 -22.56 -31.00
CA GLU A 71 -22.61 -22.00 -31.83
C GLU A 71 -22.87 -20.53 -32.21
N ASP A 72 -24.14 -20.14 -32.41
CA ASP A 72 -24.51 -18.77 -32.72
C ASP A 72 -24.25 -17.87 -31.50
N LEU A 73 -24.54 -18.37 -30.29
CA LEU A 73 -24.18 -17.70 -29.05
C LEU A 73 -22.66 -17.57 -28.88
N ASP A 74 -21.88 -18.63 -29.11
CA ASP A 74 -20.41 -18.57 -28.98
C ASP A 74 -19.79 -17.56 -29.96
N LYS A 75 -20.31 -17.48 -31.19
CA LYS A 75 -19.93 -16.43 -32.16
C LYS A 75 -20.31 -15.03 -31.68
N ALA A 76 -21.51 -14.87 -31.11
CA ALA A 76 -21.97 -13.57 -30.60
C ALA A 76 -21.12 -13.09 -29.40
N LEU A 77 -20.64 -14.01 -28.57
CA LEU A 77 -19.76 -13.73 -27.44
C LEU A 77 -18.42 -13.10 -27.89
N VAL A 78 -17.93 -13.41 -29.09
CA VAL A 78 -16.73 -12.75 -29.67
C VAL A 78 -16.92 -11.24 -29.73
N GLY A 79 -18.05 -10.79 -30.29
CA GLY A 79 -18.37 -9.36 -30.40
C GLY A 79 -18.46 -8.68 -29.04
N LEU A 80 -19.04 -9.35 -28.05
CA LEU A 80 -19.11 -8.84 -26.68
C LEU A 80 -17.72 -8.71 -26.04
N ILE A 81 -16.85 -9.70 -26.22
CA ILE A 81 -15.47 -9.64 -25.70
C ILE A 81 -14.71 -8.49 -26.36
N HIS A 82 -14.74 -8.35 -27.68
CA HIS A 82 -14.09 -7.24 -28.37
C HIS A 82 -14.61 -5.88 -27.95
N ALA A 83 -15.93 -5.75 -27.72
CA ALA A 83 -16.50 -4.50 -27.21
C ALA A 83 -15.98 -4.12 -25.82
N CYS A 84 -15.48 -5.09 -25.04
CA CYS A 84 -14.90 -4.86 -23.72
C CYS A 84 -13.41 -4.48 -23.76
N CYS A 85 -12.70 -4.78 -24.84
CA CYS A 85 -11.26 -4.55 -24.94
C CYS A 85 -10.94 -3.05 -24.93
N ASP A 86 -9.87 -2.68 -24.23
CA ASP A 86 -9.27 -1.37 -24.37
C ASP A 86 -8.43 -1.34 -25.65
N ASN A 87 -8.90 -0.60 -26.64
CA ASN A 87 -8.26 -0.43 -27.94
C ASN A 87 -7.48 0.91 -28.02
N SER A 88 -7.17 1.49 -26.85
CA SER A 88 -6.24 2.62 -26.75
C SER A 88 -4.88 2.24 -27.37
N PRO A 89 -4.15 3.18 -28.01
CA PRO A 89 -2.81 2.91 -28.55
C PRO A 89 -1.79 2.43 -27.49
N ASP A 90 -2.05 2.70 -26.20
CA ASP A 90 -1.21 2.25 -25.10
C ASP A 90 -1.53 0.80 -24.63
N SER A 91 -2.64 0.23 -25.10
CA SER A 91 -3.09 -1.11 -24.73
C SER A 91 -2.48 -2.16 -25.65
N ARG A 92 -2.06 -3.29 -25.07
CA ARG A 92 -1.59 -4.46 -25.83
C ARG A 92 -2.66 -5.51 -26.02
N ILE A 93 -3.88 -5.27 -25.55
CA ILE A 93 -4.96 -6.26 -25.59
C ILE A 93 -5.25 -6.71 -27.01
N ASP A 94 -5.18 -5.80 -27.99
CA ASP A 94 -5.41 -6.13 -29.39
C ASP A 94 -4.51 -7.26 -29.89
N THR A 95 -3.26 -7.33 -29.41
CA THR A 95 -2.29 -8.38 -29.80
C THR A 95 -2.77 -9.79 -29.43
N TYR A 96 -3.63 -9.92 -28.42
CA TYR A 96 -4.19 -11.20 -27.98
C TYR A 96 -5.53 -11.53 -28.62
N THR A 97 -6.18 -10.54 -29.25
CA THR A 97 -7.51 -10.71 -29.85
C THR A 97 -7.45 -11.07 -31.33
N VAL A 98 -6.28 -10.98 -31.95
CA VAL A 98 -6.06 -11.35 -33.36
C VAL A 98 -6.39 -12.84 -33.56
N ARG A 99 -7.18 -13.11 -34.59
CA ARG A 99 -7.53 -14.44 -35.06
C ARG A 99 -6.26 -15.18 -35.53
N GLY A 100 -6.13 -16.46 -35.16
CA GLY A 100 -5.01 -17.29 -35.60
C GLY A 100 -5.09 -17.61 -37.09
N ALA A 101 -3.94 -17.79 -37.76
CA ALA A 101 -3.89 -18.15 -39.19
C ALA A 101 -4.60 -19.48 -39.50
N ASP A 102 -4.62 -20.40 -38.53
CA ASP A 102 -5.22 -21.73 -38.65
C ASP A 102 -6.67 -21.80 -38.17
N GLU A 103 -7.26 -20.69 -37.71
CA GLU A 103 -8.63 -20.67 -37.19
C GLU A 103 -9.61 -20.35 -38.32
N GLU A 104 -10.49 -21.28 -38.70
CA GLU A 104 -11.56 -21.06 -39.70
C GLU A 104 -12.67 -20.12 -39.22
N VAL A 105 -12.94 -20.13 -37.91
CA VAL A 105 -13.89 -19.23 -37.25
C VAL A 105 -13.35 -18.91 -35.85
N GLN A 106 -13.36 -17.64 -35.46
CA GLN A 106 -13.06 -17.26 -34.09
C GLN A 106 -14.31 -17.47 -33.23
N LEU A 107 -14.20 -18.30 -32.20
CA LEU A 107 -15.25 -18.53 -31.22
C LEU A 107 -14.95 -17.75 -29.94
N GLY A 108 -15.99 -17.34 -29.22
CA GLY A 108 -15.89 -16.57 -27.98
C GLY A 108 -15.14 -17.34 -26.90
N SER A 109 -15.43 -18.63 -26.76
CA SER A 109 -14.74 -19.58 -25.89
C SER A 109 -13.23 -19.64 -26.16
N THR A 110 -12.84 -19.69 -27.43
CA THR A 110 -11.43 -19.76 -27.84
C THR A 110 -10.72 -18.43 -27.59
N LEU A 111 -11.34 -17.31 -27.95
CA LEU A 111 -10.82 -15.97 -27.66
C LEU A 111 -10.66 -15.74 -26.15
N TYR A 112 -11.67 -16.13 -25.36
CA TYR A 112 -11.63 -16.04 -23.91
C TYR A 112 -10.48 -16.84 -23.31
N ALA A 113 -10.30 -18.10 -23.75
CA ALA A 113 -9.21 -18.95 -23.31
C ALA A 113 -7.83 -18.36 -23.66
N LYS A 114 -7.67 -17.79 -24.85
CA LYS A 114 -6.44 -17.08 -25.26
C LYS A 114 -6.14 -15.89 -24.36
N LEU A 115 -7.12 -15.01 -24.14
CA LEU A 115 -6.98 -13.84 -23.28
C LEU A 115 -6.64 -14.27 -21.84
N LYS A 116 -7.38 -15.23 -21.29
CA LYS A 116 -7.12 -15.78 -19.96
C LYS A 116 -5.68 -16.28 -19.84
N LYS A 117 -5.23 -17.09 -20.79
CA LYS A 117 -3.86 -17.65 -20.78
C LYS A 117 -2.80 -16.56 -20.86
N ALA A 118 -2.97 -15.57 -21.74
CA ALA A 118 -2.00 -14.50 -21.93
C ALA A 118 -1.92 -13.58 -20.69
N LEU A 119 -3.09 -13.16 -20.18
CA LEU A 119 -3.19 -12.15 -19.13
C LEU A 119 -2.91 -12.72 -17.72
N THR A 120 -3.01 -14.04 -17.55
CA THR A 120 -2.70 -14.73 -16.28
C THR A 120 -1.35 -15.47 -16.30
N LEU A 121 -0.59 -15.41 -17.39
CA LEU A 121 0.67 -16.16 -17.58
C LEU A 121 1.66 -15.99 -16.41
N ASN A 122 1.75 -14.78 -15.88
CA ASN A 122 2.69 -14.42 -14.82
C ASN A 122 2.06 -14.40 -13.41
N ASP A 123 0.80 -14.80 -13.25
CA ASP A 123 0.11 -14.68 -11.98
C ASP A 123 0.74 -15.53 -10.88
N ALA A 124 1.22 -16.73 -11.22
CA ALA A 124 1.94 -17.58 -10.28
C ALA A 124 3.19 -16.88 -9.72
N VAL A 125 3.99 -16.27 -10.61
CA VAL A 125 5.21 -15.53 -10.24
C VAL A 125 4.86 -14.30 -9.41
N LYS A 126 3.86 -13.51 -9.83
CA LYS A 126 3.41 -12.33 -9.09
C LYS A 126 2.89 -12.71 -7.69
N ARG A 127 2.13 -13.81 -7.58
CA ARG A 127 1.63 -14.33 -6.30
C ARG A 127 2.76 -14.80 -5.39
N ALA A 128 3.79 -15.46 -5.94
CA ALA A 128 4.98 -15.83 -5.19
C ALA A 128 5.75 -14.60 -4.68
N GLY A 129 5.92 -13.57 -5.53
CA GLY A 129 6.53 -12.30 -5.15
C GLY A 129 5.75 -11.56 -4.06
N LEU A 130 4.41 -11.60 -4.10
CA LEU A 130 3.59 -11.06 -3.01
C LEU A 130 3.77 -11.84 -1.71
N GLN A 131 3.85 -13.17 -1.80
CA GLN A 131 4.12 -13.99 -0.62
C GLN A 131 5.48 -13.66 -0.02
N ASP A 132 6.53 -13.48 -0.84
CA ASP A 132 7.84 -13.03 -0.37
C ASP A 132 7.78 -11.65 0.31
N ARG A 133 7.10 -10.67 -0.30
CA ARG A 133 6.85 -9.34 0.30
C ARG A 133 6.15 -9.43 1.64
N ILE A 134 5.15 -10.31 1.78
CA ILE A 134 4.46 -10.56 3.06
C ILE A 134 5.44 -11.08 4.10
N HIS A 135 6.42 -11.93 3.76
CA HIS A 135 7.39 -12.45 4.73
C HIS A 135 8.50 -11.46 5.06
N THR A 136 8.85 -10.58 4.14
CA THR A 136 9.97 -9.65 4.26
C THR A 136 9.59 -8.29 4.83
N VAL A 137 8.30 -7.89 4.77
CA VAL A 137 7.81 -6.62 5.32
C VAL A 137 8.11 -6.49 6.81
N ARG A 138 8.62 -5.32 7.21
CA ARG A 138 9.06 -5.04 8.58
C ARG A 138 8.69 -3.62 8.99
N LEU A 139 8.55 -3.42 10.29
CA LEU A 139 8.39 -2.09 10.87
C LEU A 139 9.73 -1.34 10.82
N HIS A 140 9.74 -0.17 10.18
CA HIS A 140 10.91 0.71 10.11
C HIS A 140 10.68 1.97 10.95
N ASN A 141 11.69 2.38 11.71
CA ASN A 141 11.68 3.63 12.51
C ASN A 141 10.46 3.78 13.43
N ARG A 142 9.85 2.66 13.86
CA ARG A 142 8.60 2.64 14.64
C ARG A 142 7.44 3.36 13.95
N ASP A 143 7.45 3.43 12.62
CA ASP A 143 6.38 4.07 11.84
C ASP A 143 5.35 3.02 11.40
N VAL A 144 4.34 2.81 12.26
CA VAL A 144 3.22 1.91 11.99
C VAL A 144 2.36 2.42 10.84
N VAL A 145 2.26 3.74 10.64
CA VAL A 145 1.47 4.31 9.54
C VAL A 145 2.09 3.96 8.19
N LYS A 146 3.42 4.05 8.08
CA LYS A 146 4.14 3.62 6.88
C LYS A 146 4.02 2.11 6.65
N LEU A 147 4.14 1.30 7.70
CA LEU A 147 3.91 -0.15 7.63
C LEU A 147 2.49 -0.47 7.13
N GLY A 148 1.47 0.22 7.65
CA GLY A 148 0.08 0.04 7.22
C GLY A 148 -0.10 0.28 5.73
N LYS A 149 0.43 1.40 5.21
CA LYS A 149 0.39 1.71 3.77
C LYS A 149 1.06 0.64 2.91
N GLU A 150 2.18 0.09 3.37
CA GLU A 150 2.88 -0.98 2.65
C GLU A 150 2.06 -2.29 2.64
N LEU A 151 1.48 -2.67 3.77
CA LEU A 151 0.59 -3.82 3.87
C LEU A 151 -0.66 -3.64 3.00
N ASP A 152 -1.31 -2.47 3.04
CA ASP A 152 -2.47 -2.16 2.19
C ASP A 152 -2.11 -2.25 0.71
N SER A 153 -0.93 -1.77 0.31
CA SER A 153 -0.43 -1.98 -1.06
C SER A 153 -0.33 -3.47 -1.40
N ILE A 154 0.28 -4.29 -0.53
CA ILE A 154 0.39 -5.75 -0.76
C ILE A 154 -1.00 -6.40 -0.89
N TRP A 155 -1.95 -6.05 -0.02
CA TRP A 155 -3.31 -6.60 -0.05
C TRP A 155 -4.07 -6.20 -1.30
N ASN A 156 -3.94 -4.94 -1.72
CA ASN A 156 -4.54 -4.45 -2.95
C ASN A 156 -3.92 -5.11 -4.19
N ASP A 157 -2.61 -5.33 -4.19
CA ASP A 157 -1.92 -6.04 -5.28
C ASP A 157 -2.42 -7.49 -5.40
N ALA A 158 -2.62 -8.17 -4.27
CA ALA A 158 -3.17 -9.52 -4.25
C ALA A 158 -4.62 -9.57 -4.75
N ALA A 159 -5.45 -8.59 -4.36
CA ALA A 159 -6.82 -8.49 -4.82
C ALA A 159 -6.90 -8.31 -6.34
N ARG A 160 -5.98 -7.55 -6.94
CA ARG A 160 -5.87 -7.42 -8.41
C ARG A 160 -5.48 -8.72 -9.11
N LEU A 161 -4.85 -9.67 -8.41
CA LEU A 161 -4.55 -11.02 -8.89
C LEU A 161 -5.64 -12.04 -8.54
N GLY A 162 -6.83 -11.58 -8.14
CA GLY A 162 -7.96 -12.44 -7.75
C GLY A 162 -7.75 -13.16 -6.43
N LYS A 163 -6.74 -12.79 -5.62
CA LYS A 163 -6.46 -13.41 -4.32
C LYS A 163 -6.90 -12.49 -3.19
N ARG A 164 -7.88 -12.93 -2.41
CA ARG A 164 -8.26 -12.27 -1.16
C ARG A 164 -7.57 -13.00 0.00
N PHE A 165 -6.87 -12.25 0.84
CA PHE A 165 -6.32 -12.79 2.08
C PHE A 165 -7.34 -12.66 3.19
N ASP A 166 -7.41 -13.69 4.03
CA ASP A 166 -8.25 -13.69 5.21
C ASP A 166 -7.75 -12.68 6.26
N GLU A 167 -8.66 -12.30 7.15
CA GLU A 167 -8.38 -11.30 8.18
C GLU A 167 -7.33 -11.79 9.20
N ASP A 168 -7.22 -13.10 9.41
CA ASP A 168 -6.26 -13.67 10.36
C ASP A 168 -4.82 -13.59 9.83
N LEU A 169 -4.61 -13.80 8.53
CA LEU A 169 -3.31 -13.60 7.89
C LEU A 169 -2.90 -12.13 7.91
N LYS A 170 -3.82 -11.20 7.61
CA LYS A 170 -3.53 -9.76 7.69
C LYS A 170 -3.15 -9.35 9.11
N LYS A 171 -3.93 -9.79 10.10
CA LYS A 171 -3.72 -9.51 11.53
C LYS A 171 -2.42 -10.13 12.05
N SER A 172 -2.15 -11.41 11.74
CA SER A 172 -0.92 -12.08 12.15
C SER A 172 0.33 -11.46 11.53
N THR A 173 0.25 -11.03 10.27
CA THR A 173 1.33 -10.28 9.60
C THR A 173 1.61 -8.96 10.33
N LEU A 174 0.57 -8.16 10.60
CA LEU A 174 0.70 -6.91 11.35
C LEU A 174 1.35 -7.14 12.73
N TYR A 175 0.84 -8.11 13.50
CA TYR A 175 1.35 -8.44 14.83
C TYR A 175 2.78 -8.96 14.80
N ARG A 176 3.17 -9.75 13.80
CA ARG A 176 4.55 -10.20 13.63
C ARG A 176 5.47 -9.02 13.38
N CYS A 177 5.09 -8.09 12.50
CA CYS A 177 5.91 -6.93 12.14
C CYS A 177 6.05 -5.93 13.30
N THR A 178 4.99 -5.69 14.08
CA THR A 178 5.02 -4.74 15.19
C THR A 178 5.48 -5.36 16.51
N GLY A 179 5.19 -6.64 16.75
CA GLY A 179 5.55 -7.32 18.00
C GLY A 179 7.05 -7.53 18.20
N GLN A 180 7.86 -7.43 17.14
CA GLN A 180 9.31 -7.45 17.22
C GLN A 180 9.90 -6.15 17.80
N ASP A 181 9.16 -5.05 17.78
CA ASP A 181 9.59 -3.78 18.37
C ASP A 181 9.07 -3.64 19.80
N TRP A 182 10.00 -3.37 20.73
CA TRP A 182 9.71 -3.27 22.16
C TRP A 182 8.67 -2.18 22.49
N TYR A 183 8.56 -1.13 21.67
CA TYR A 183 7.58 -0.06 21.89
C TYR A 183 6.15 -0.57 21.68
N TYR A 184 5.94 -1.50 20.76
CA TYR A 184 4.62 -2.03 20.42
C TYR A 184 4.28 -3.37 21.09
N ALA A 185 5.27 -4.15 21.52
CA ALA A 185 5.10 -5.50 22.10
C ALA A 185 3.92 -5.60 23.10
N ASN A 186 3.93 -4.78 24.16
CA ASN A 186 2.86 -4.81 25.18
C ASN A 186 1.46 -4.51 24.61
N SER A 187 1.36 -3.67 23.58
CA SER A 187 0.07 -3.36 22.97
C SER A 187 -0.41 -4.45 22.04
N VAL A 188 0.51 -5.14 21.35
CA VAL A 188 0.19 -6.32 20.58
C VAL A 188 -0.34 -7.42 21.50
N ASP A 189 0.31 -7.67 22.64
CA ASP A 189 -0.15 -8.68 23.60
C ASP A 189 -1.49 -8.31 24.21
N ALA A 190 -1.68 -7.04 24.61
CA ALA A 190 -2.97 -6.56 25.09
C ALA A 190 -4.09 -6.73 24.05
N LEU A 191 -3.81 -6.47 22.77
CA LEU A 191 -4.77 -6.67 21.69
C LEU A 191 -5.12 -8.15 21.49
N LYS A 192 -4.12 -9.04 21.53
CA LYS A 192 -4.33 -10.50 21.44
C LYS A 192 -5.20 -11.02 22.59
N THR A 193 -4.92 -10.58 23.82
CA THR A 193 -5.64 -11.07 25.02
C THR A 193 -7.04 -10.47 25.13
N ALA A 194 -7.18 -9.15 24.95
CA ALA A 194 -8.46 -8.47 25.19
C ALA A 194 -9.43 -8.62 24.02
N ARG A 195 -8.93 -8.80 22.79
CA ARG A 195 -9.75 -8.80 21.57
C ARG A 195 -9.19 -9.76 20.50
N PRO A 196 -9.19 -11.08 20.75
CA PRO A 196 -8.66 -12.06 19.79
C PRO A 196 -9.34 -11.97 18.41
N ASP A 197 -10.63 -11.64 18.39
CA ASP A 197 -11.47 -11.55 17.18
C ASP A 197 -11.51 -10.14 16.56
N CYS A 198 -10.61 -9.23 16.95
CA CYS A 198 -10.58 -7.93 16.32
C CYS A 198 -10.19 -8.03 14.83
N LYS A 199 -10.88 -7.26 13.99
CA LYS A 199 -10.56 -7.10 12.57
C LYS A 199 -9.23 -6.39 12.38
N TYR A 200 -8.58 -6.62 11.24
CA TYR A 200 -7.31 -6.00 10.88
C TYR A 200 -7.32 -4.48 11.07
N ASP A 201 -8.34 -3.79 10.53
CA ASP A 201 -8.44 -2.32 10.60
C ASP A 201 -8.47 -1.81 12.05
N LYS A 202 -9.17 -2.52 12.94
CA LYS A 202 -9.27 -2.14 14.36
C LYS A 202 -7.92 -2.30 15.06
N ALA A 203 -7.20 -3.38 14.77
CA ALA A 203 -5.86 -3.62 15.30
C ALA A 203 -4.87 -2.57 14.80
N TYR A 204 -4.88 -2.29 13.49
CA TYR A 204 -4.07 -1.25 12.87
C TYR A 204 -4.31 0.13 13.49
N HIS A 205 -5.58 0.56 13.60
CA HIS A 205 -5.93 1.84 14.20
C HIS A 205 -5.49 1.97 15.66
N ALA A 206 -5.57 0.90 16.44
CA ALA A 206 -5.10 0.91 17.83
C ALA A 206 -3.58 1.15 17.91
N LEU A 207 -2.79 0.52 17.03
CA LEU A 207 -1.34 0.69 16.98
C LEU A 207 -0.95 2.07 16.42
N ALA A 208 -1.65 2.56 15.40
CA ALA A 208 -1.45 3.90 14.86
C ALA A 208 -1.77 4.98 15.90
N LYS A 209 -2.85 4.83 16.66
CA LYS A 209 -3.19 5.73 17.77
C LYS A 209 -2.11 5.76 18.84
N LYS A 210 -1.55 4.59 19.20
CA LYS A 210 -0.44 4.52 20.15
C LYS A 210 0.78 5.33 19.69
N GLN A 211 1.13 5.23 18.41
CA GLN A 211 2.23 6.03 17.84
C GLN A 211 1.95 7.53 18.02
N GLN A 212 0.75 7.98 17.66
CA GLN A 212 0.32 9.36 17.80
C GLN A 212 0.40 9.86 19.26
N ASP A 213 -0.09 9.06 20.21
CA ASP A 213 -0.03 9.38 21.64
C ASP A 213 1.43 9.48 22.13
N GLY A 214 2.31 8.62 21.62
CA GLY A 214 3.76 8.66 21.88
C GLY A 214 4.45 9.91 21.36
N GLU A 215 4.12 10.33 20.14
CA GLU A 215 4.64 11.55 19.52
C GLU A 215 4.21 12.80 20.29
N VAL A 216 2.93 12.87 20.68
CA VAL A 216 2.39 13.98 21.49
C VAL A 216 3.09 14.04 22.84
N SER A 217 3.22 12.90 23.54
CA SER A 217 3.94 12.82 24.81
C SER A 217 5.42 13.21 24.69
N GLY A 218 6.07 12.85 23.57
CA GLY A 218 7.44 13.25 23.25
C GLY A 218 7.58 14.76 23.08
N ARG A 219 6.66 15.38 22.32
CA ARG A 219 6.64 16.84 22.10
C ARG A 219 6.40 17.61 23.39
N ILE A 220 5.45 17.19 24.22
CA ILE A 220 5.17 17.83 25.52
C ILE A 220 6.41 17.78 26.41
N ARG A 221 7.08 16.63 26.52
CA ARG A 221 8.32 16.49 27.30
C ARG A 221 9.51 17.25 26.70
N GLY A 222 9.55 17.41 25.39
CA GLY A 222 10.52 18.27 24.71
C GLY A 222 10.31 19.74 25.05
N ALA A 223 9.08 20.23 24.90
CA ALA A 223 8.70 21.60 25.21
C ALA A 223 8.93 21.94 26.70
N ALA A 224 8.56 21.05 27.62
CA ALA A 224 8.81 21.25 29.05
C ALA A 224 10.31 21.40 29.38
N ARG A 225 11.18 20.62 28.71
CA ARG A 225 12.65 20.74 28.89
C ARG A 225 13.19 22.06 28.35
N VAL A 226 12.66 22.56 27.23
CA VAL A 226 13.05 23.87 26.69
C VAL A 226 12.58 24.99 27.61
N ALA A 227 11.33 24.97 28.07
CA ALA A 227 10.79 25.95 29.00
C ALA A 227 11.60 26.03 30.30
N ALA A 228 11.90 24.88 30.92
CA ALA A 228 12.73 24.83 32.13
C ALA A 228 14.17 25.30 31.90
N SER A 229 14.70 25.18 30.68
CA SER A 229 16.04 25.69 30.34
C SER A 229 16.06 27.21 30.17
N THR A 230 14.96 27.81 29.73
CA THR A 230 14.83 29.27 29.55
C THR A 230 14.60 29.98 30.88
N GLU A 231 13.79 29.43 31.78
CA GLU A 231 13.55 30.00 33.11
C GLU A 231 14.80 29.95 34.02
N GLN A 232 15.73 29.02 33.74
CA GLN A 232 16.97 28.89 34.49
C GLN A 232 18.04 29.96 34.15
N TRP A 233 17.82 30.80 33.13
CA TRP A 233 18.76 31.88 32.79
C TRP A 233 18.58 33.15 33.63
N ASP A 234 17.41 33.38 34.23
CA ASP A 234 17.10 34.67 34.87
C ASP A 234 17.11 34.66 36.41
N THR A 235 17.19 33.52 37.11
CA THR A 235 17.01 33.53 38.58
C THR A 235 18.01 32.78 39.45
N ASN A 236 19.10 32.18 38.96
CA ASN A 236 20.10 31.57 39.87
C ASN A 236 21.53 31.53 39.30
N GLN A 237 22.28 32.63 39.47
CA GLN A 237 23.76 32.64 39.43
C GLN A 237 24.39 32.44 40.83
N ALA A 238 23.79 31.60 41.67
CA ALA A 238 24.38 31.19 42.95
C ALA A 238 24.26 29.67 43.12
N GLY A 239 25.24 28.91 42.63
CA GLY A 239 25.45 27.54 43.13
C GLY A 239 25.91 26.46 42.13
N GLN A 240 25.78 26.64 40.82
CA GLN A 240 26.30 25.66 39.86
C GLN A 240 27.45 26.26 39.04
N GLY A 241 28.67 25.99 39.50
CA GLY A 241 29.88 26.38 38.78
C GLY A 241 29.94 25.79 37.36
N PRO A 242 30.75 26.38 36.48
CA PRO A 242 30.84 26.00 35.07
C PRO A 242 31.16 24.50 34.91
N ARG A 243 30.29 23.74 34.22
CA ARG A 243 30.48 22.30 33.97
C ARG A 243 31.55 22.06 32.90
N GLY A 244 32.81 22.28 33.24
CA GLY A 244 33.96 21.74 32.49
C GLY A 244 34.13 20.25 32.74
N ARG A 245 34.78 19.52 31.82
CA ARG A 245 35.11 18.10 32.02
C ARG A 245 36.11 18.00 33.18
N ARG A 246 35.67 17.39 34.29
CA ARG A 246 36.54 17.07 35.43
C ARG A 246 37.54 16.00 34.99
N ASP A 247 38.77 16.11 35.48
CA ASP A 247 39.76 15.06 35.29
C ASP A 247 39.28 13.80 36.03
N PRO A 248 39.09 12.65 35.34
CA PRO A 248 38.69 11.40 35.99
C PRO A 248 39.66 10.95 37.09
N ARG A 249 40.92 11.38 37.04
CA ARG A 249 41.96 11.04 38.02
C ARG A 249 41.97 11.98 39.23
N ASN A 250 41.28 13.12 39.17
CA ASN A 250 41.12 14.03 40.30
C ASN A 250 39.76 14.75 40.25
N PRO A 251 38.67 14.08 40.69
CA PRO A 251 37.31 14.62 40.65
C PRO A 251 37.09 15.86 41.52
N SER A 252 38.00 16.10 42.47
CA SER A 252 37.99 17.19 43.43
C SER A 252 38.63 18.47 42.88
N ALA A 253 39.40 18.38 41.79
CA ALA A 253 40.02 19.54 41.16
C ALA A 253 38.95 20.42 40.46
N PRO A 254 39.03 21.76 40.58
CA PRO A 254 38.14 22.66 39.86
C PRO A 254 38.21 22.42 38.33
N PRO A 255 37.08 22.52 37.61
CA PRO A 255 37.10 22.42 36.15
C PRO A 255 37.98 23.51 35.54
N LYS A 256 38.79 23.11 34.55
CA LYS A 256 39.72 24.00 33.82
C LYS A 256 39.16 24.42 32.48
N CYS A 257 39.47 25.63 32.07
CA CYS A 257 39.10 26.18 30.76
C CYS A 257 39.88 25.50 29.63
N TYR A 258 39.20 25.08 28.55
CA TYR A 258 39.86 24.45 27.39
C TYR A 258 40.77 25.40 26.60
N ALA A 259 40.53 26.71 26.67
CA ALA A 259 41.27 27.70 25.88
C ALA A 259 42.58 28.11 26.57
N CYS A 260 42.58 28.30 27.89
CA CYS A 260 43.75 28.81 28.63
C CYS A 260 44.23 27.92 29.76
N GLY A 261 43.55 26.80 30.06
CA GLY A 261 43.86 25.93 31.19
C GLY A 261 43.52 26.51 32.58
N GLY A 262 43.05 27.75 32.65
CA GLY A 262 42.74 28.45 33.90
C GLY A 262 41.53 27.87 34.65
N PRO A 263 41.48 27.95 35.98
CA PRO A 263 40.36 27.45 36.77
C PRO A 263 39.11 28.35 36.67
N ASN A 264 37.97 27.81 37.10
CA ASN A 264 36.74 28.55 37.40
C ASN A 264 36.03 29.26 36.23
N HIS A 265 36.32 28.89 34.97
CA HIS A 265 35.55 29.32 33.81
C HIS A 265 35.63 28.28 32.66
N ILE A 266 34.68 28.32 31.73
CA ILE A 266 34.72 27.54 30.48
C ILE A 266 35.26 28.39 29.33
N ALA A 267 35.70 27.75 28.25
CA ALA A 267 36.30 28.41 27.08
C ALA A 267 35.44 29.56 26.52
N ARG A 268 34.11 29.42 26.55
CA ARG A 268 33.17 30.46 26.09
C ARG A 268 33.25 31.77 26.90
N ASN A 269 33.68 31.70 28.16
CA ASN A 269 33.83 32.85 29.06
C ASN A 269 35.32 33.20 29.30
N CYS A 270 36.22 32.72 28.44
CA CYS A 270 37.64 32.97 28.58
C CYS A 270 38.00 34.35 28.04
N THR A 271 38.36 35.27 28.92
CA THR A 271 38.88 36.61 28.56
C THR A 271 40.28 36.57 27.94
N ASN A 272 40.98 35.45 28.07
CA ASN A 272 42.31 35.23 27.49
C ASN A 272 42.25 34.45 26.16
N ALA A 273 41.08 34.31 25.53
CA ALA A 273 40.96 33.61 24.27
C ALA A 273 41.75 34.33 23.16
N PRO A 274 42.66 33.66 22.45
CA PRO A 274 43.39 34.24 21.33
C PRO A 274 42.42 34.44 20.16
N GLY A 275 41.76 35.60 20.08
CA GLY A 275 40.87 35.90 18.95
C GLY A 275 39.89 37.06 19.07
N THR A 276 39.83 37.82 20.16
CA THR A 276 38.92 38.99 20.25
C THR A 276 39.66 40.25 20.70
N SER A 277 40.38 40.88 19.78
CA SER A 277 40.69 42.31 19.88
C SER A 277 39.39 43.10 19.68
N LYS A 278 39.01 43.84 20.71
CA LYS A 278 37.87 44.77 20.76
C LYS A 278 38.09 45.93 19.76
N PRO A 279 37.09 46.35 18.96
CA PRO A 279 37.21 47.59 18.19
C PRO A 279 37.04 48.78 19.15
N ALA A 280 38.09 49.59 19.30
CA ALA A 280 38.02 50.87 19.99
C ALA A 280 37.46 51.92 19.02
N ALA A 281 36.31 52.50 19.37
CA ALA A 281 35.67 53.56 18.62
C ALA A 281 35.92 54.93 19.29
N HIS A 282 36.11 55.92 18.40
CA HIS A 282 35.85 57.36 18.53
C HIS A 282 36.72 58.25 19.43
N THR A 283 37.40 59.20 18.78
CA THR A 283 37.43 60.61 19.22
C THR A 283 37.21 61.51 18.02
N THR A 284 36.05 62.15 17.97
CA THR A 284 35.75 63.32 17.14
C THR A 284 36.06 64.54 18.01
N GLN A 285 36.92 65.45 17.54
CA GLN A 285 37.15 66.75 18.18
C GLN A 285 37.06 67.83 17.10
N GLU A 286 36.03 68.66 17.23
CA GLU A 286 35.70 69.81 16.40
C GLU A 286 35.69 71.03 17.33
N VAL A 287 36.57 72.01 17.12
CA VAL A 287 36.40 73.40 17.61
C VAL A 287 37.07 74.35 16.62
N ASN A 288 36.28 75.30 16.13
CA ASN A 288 36.59 76.43 15.26
C ASN A 288 37.58 77.44 15.88
N HIS A 289 38.57 77.91 15.10
CA HIS A 289 38.66 79.27 14.56
C HIS A 289 39.88 79.43 13.65
#